data_AF-A0A7V0UAX4-F1
#
_entry.id   AF-A0A7V0UAX4-F1
#
_cell.length_a   1.000
_cell.length_b   1.000
_cell.length_c   1.000
_cell.angle_alpha   90.00
_cell.angle_beta   90.00
_cell.angle_gamma   90.00
#
_symmetry.space_group_name_H-M   'P 1'
#
loop_
_entity.id
_entity.type
_entity.pdbx_description
1 polymer ?
#
loop_
_entity_poly.entity_id
_entity_poly.type
_entity_poly.pdbx_seq_one_letter_code
_entity_poly.pdbx_strand_id
1 'polypeptide(L)'
;MLFEDNVMEDKTYFLPNDQREYSHEEITALIFAGKLVKRSLIWEKSLPDWIYLGDFEDFAEIFKEYDREAEEKFKRAEGTDEETLQKREMKKMFENVSEEKIKTTTDWRYIFKWVALGILILIIPTVYYSITNLVKTSSIFELEEEETEKLNLRDLKYRSGLIKIDEVKGVAIQKIDKKEEDKILEEIILQMRKEDAAKEIKETKKEKKEQIAEKTASASLFDKVSDEELSAFRKSFLKKADSASTVKSAAAKDSSFAKGGQTELTSKQINTTIKKNYSTIRHCYERALKTDVGIRGRMEVTLHIIGNGKVAKVVNNTPRFKGTEMERCVNEMITGKWQFPRFEGTLTTVTIPFVLSAQ
;
A
#
# COMPACT_ATOMS: atom_id res chain seq x y z
N MET A 1 -28.78 -33.03 37.51
CA MET A 1 -29.61 -34.14 36.98
C MET A 1 -30.37 -33.52 35.82
N LEU A 2 -30.02 -33.67 34.55
CA LEU A 2 -29.00 -34.46 33.87
C LEU A 2 -28.42 -33.58 32.75
N PHE A 3 -27.16 -33.82 32.43
CA PHE A 3 -26.50 -33.29 31.24
C PHE A 3 -27.21 -33.84 29.99
N GLU A 4 -27.77 -32.97 29.15
CA GLU A 4 -28.22 -33.30 27.77
C GLU A 4 -27.08 -33.12 26.75
N ASP A 5 -25.83 -33.22 27.19
CA ASP A 5 -24.67 -33.38 26.33
C ASP A 5 -24.54 -34.85 25.92
N ASN A 6 -25.26 -35.32 24.88
CA ASN A 6 -24.89 -36.57 24.16
C ASN A 6 -25.72 -36.97 22.91
N VAL A 7 -26.32 -36.04 22.14
CA VAL A 7 -27.00 -36.43 20.87
C VAL A 7 -26.67 -35.53 19.67
N MET A 8 -25.85 -34.49 19.83
CA MET A 8 -25.54 -33.54 18.74
C MET A 8 -24.27 -33.88 17.94
N GLU A 9 -23.45 -34.85 18.36
CA GLU A 9 -22.10 -35.04 17.82
C GLU A 9 -21.97 -35.90 16.54
N ASP A 10 -23.02 -36.60 16.11
CA ASP A 10 -22.95 -37.53 14.96
C ASP A 10 -23.71 -37.05 13.71
N LYS A 11 -24.19 -35.80 13.68
CA LYS A 11 -24.82 -35.25 12.46
C LYS A 11 -23.76 -34.91 11.42
N THR A 12 -23.85 -35.59 10.28
CA THR A 12 -22.96 -35.39 9.13
C THR A 12 -23.65 -34.57 8.05
N TYR A 13 -22.99 -33.50 7.61
CA TYR A 13 -23.51 -32.56 6.62
C TYR A 13 -22.77 -32.65 5.29
N PHE A 14 -23.47 -32.31 4.22
CA PHE A 14 -22.97 -32.32 2.85
C PHE A 14 -23.20 -30.97 2.17
N LEU A 15 -22.28 -30.60 1.27
CA LEU A 15 -22.38 -29.41 0.44
C LEU A 15 -22.54 -29.77 -1.06
N PRO A 16 -23.27 -28.98 -1.86
CA PRO A 16 -23.63 -29.35 -3.24
C PRO A 16 -22.46 -29.62 -4.20
N ASN A 17 -21.29 -29.05 -3.93
CA ASN A 17 -20.09 -29.16 -4.77
C ASN A 17 -18.95 -29.94 -4.10
N ASP A 18 -19.23 -30.62 -2.99
CA ASP A 18 -18.23 -31.38 -2.25
C ASP A 18 -18.78 -32.74 -1.86
N GLN A 19 -18.03 -33.80 -2.15
CA GLN A 19 -18.40 -35.17 -1.76
C GLN A 19 -17.91 -35.52 -0.35
N ARG A 20 -17.32 -34.55 0.36
CA ARG A 20 -16.87 -34.73 1.74
C ARG A 20 -17.99 -34.58 2.75
N GLU A 21 -17.85 -35.36 3.80
CA GLU A 21 -18.65 -35.33 5.02
C GLU A 21 -18.11 -34.23 5.92
N TYR A 22 -18.98 -33.37 6.43
CA TYR A 22 -18.63 -32.26 7.32
C TYR A 22 -19.27 -32.43 8.69
N SER A 23 -18.50 -32.14 9.73
CA SER A 23 -19.03 -32.06 11.10
C SER A 23 -19.74 -30.74 11.37
N HIS A 24 -20.55 -30.69 12.42
CA HIS A 24 -21.20 -29.45 12.87
C HIS A 24 -20.20 -28.31 13.13
N GLU A 25 -19.07 -28.62 13.77
CA GLU A 25 -18.01 -27.66 14.06
C GLU A 25 -17.36 -27.11 12.78
N GLU A 26 -17.14 -27.96 11.78
CA GLU A 26 -16.56 -27.55 10.50
C GLU A 26 -17.49 -26.62 9.73
N ILE A 27 -18.79 -26.94 9.68
CA ILE A 27 -19.80 -26.06 9.08
C ILE A 27 -19.84 -24.72 9.83
N THR A 28 -19.81 -24.75 11.16
CA THR A 28 -19.76 -23.56 12.01
C THR A 28 -18.53 -22.70 11.68
N ALA A 29 -17.35 -23.30 11.57
CA ALA A 29 -16.13 -22.60 11.17
C ALA A 29 -16.23 -21.99 9.76
N LEU A 30 -16.90 -22.67 8.82
CA LEU A 30 -17.14 -22.15 7.47
C LEU A 30 -18.12 -20.97 7.45
N ILE A 31 -19.11 -20.94 8.36
CA ILE A 31 -20.02 -19.81 8.56
C ILE A 31 -19.23 -18.60 9.10
N PHE A 32 -18.47 -18.77 10.18
CA PHE A 32 -17.65 -17.68 10.75
C PHE A 32 -16.56 -17.18 9.80
N ALA A 33 -16.02 -18.05 8.93
CA ALA A 33 -15.10 -17.66 7.87
C ALA A 33 -15.76 -16.91 6.71
N GLY A 34 -17.08 -16.74 6.71
CA GLY A 34 -17.86 -16.08 5.65
C GLY A 34 -17.91 -16.87 4.33
N LYS A 35 -17.58 -18.16 4.35
CA LYS A 35 -17.64 -19.04 3.17
C LYS A 35 -19.06 -19.58 2.95
N LEU A 36 -19.82 -19.74 4.03
CA LEU A 36 -21.23 -20.13 4.01
C LEU A 36 -22.10 -18.98 4.50
N VAL A 37 -23.25 -18.82 3.87
CA VAL A 37 -24.24 -17.78 4.15
C VAL A 37 -25.60 -18.44 4.36
N LYS A 38 -26.57 -17.73 4.93
CA LYS A 38 -27.93 -18.27 5.17
C LYS A 38 -28.59 -18.91 3.94
N ARG A 39 -28.29 -18.40 2.74
CA ARG A 39 -28.77 -18.93 1.45
C ARG A 39 -27.95 -20.09 0.87
N SER A 40 -26.89 -20.54 1.56
CA SER A 40 -26.12 -21.70 1.13
C SER A 40 -26.96 -22.96 1.33
N LEU A 41 -26.90 -23.88 0.38
CA LEU A 41 -27.59 -25.16 0.47
C LEU A 41 -26.74 -26.13 1.30
N ILE A 42 -27.40 -26.86 2.20
CA ILE A 42 -26.83 -27.91 3.02
C ILE A 42 -27.77 -29.12 2.96
N TRP A 43 -27.19 -30.31 3.03
CA TRP A 43 -27.96 -31.54 3.11
C TRP A 43 -27.46 -32.41 4.26
N GLU A 44 -28.39 -33.05 4.95
CA GLU A 44 -28.15 -34.03 6.01
C GLU A 44 -28.82 -35.35 5.62
N LYS A 45 -28.21 -36.49 5.97
CA LYS A 45 -28.74 -37.83 5.61
C LYS A 45 -30.17 -38.09 6.10
N SER A 46 -30.60 -37.39 7.15
CA SER A 46 -31.95 -37.51 7.74
C SER A 46 -33.02 -36.76 6.93
N LEU A 47 -32.63 -35.87 6.03
CA LEU A 47 -33.53 -35.01 5.26
C LEU A 47 -33.74 -35.51 3.82
N PRO A 48 -34.96 -35.41 3.27
CA PRO A 48 -35.28 -35.92 1.94
C PRO A 48 -34.71 -35.07 0.79
N ASP A 49 -34.40 -33.80 1.03
CA ASP A 49 -33.90 -32.87 0.00
C ASP A 49 -32.99 -31.78 0.60
N TRP A 50 -32.30 -31.02 -0.25
CA TRP A 50 -31.43 -29.91 0.12
C TRP A 50 -32.22 -28.77 0.76
N ILE A 51 -31.70 -28.24 1.86
CA ILE A 51 -32.32 -27.13 2.61
C ILE A 51 -31.36 -25.96 2.68
N TYR A 52 -31.88 -24.74 2.82
CA TYR A 52 -31.05 -23.58 3.08
C TYR A 52 -30.51 -23.58 4.51
N LEU A 53 -29.24 -23.21 4.66
CA LEU A 53 -28.54 -23.20 5.93
C LEU A 53 -29.21 -22.28 6.98
N GLY A 54 -29.88 -21.21 6.54
CA GLY A 54 -30.63 -20.32 7.41
C GLY A 54 -31.95 -20.88 7.93
N ASP A 55 -32.50 -21.91 7.30
CA ASP A 55 -33.75 -22.58 7.71
C ASP A 55 -33.47 -23.73 8.70
N PHE A 56 -32.20 -23.99 9.00
CA PHE A 56 -31.78 -25.08 9.87
C PHE A 56 -31.70 -24.61 11.33
N GLU A 57 -32.48 -25.23 12.22
CA GLU A 57 -32.58 -24.82 13.63
C GLU A 57 -31.24 -24.89 14.36
N ASP A 58 -30.43 -25.93 14.10
CA ASP A 58 -29.13 -26.11 14.78
C ASP A 58 -28.13 -24.97 14.50
N PHE A 59 -28.28 -24.25 13.38
CA PHE A 59 -27.40 -23.12 13.02
C PHE A 59 -28.04 -21.75 13.28
N ALA A 60 -29.30 -21.69 13.72
CA ALA A 60 -30.00 -20.43 13.93
C ALA A 60 -29.34 -19.58 15.03
N GLU A 61 -28.86 -20.21 16.10
CA GLU A 61 -28.12 -19.53 17.17
C GLU A 61 -26.74 -19.05 16.71
N ILE A 62 -26.04 -19.88 15.93
CA ILE A 62 -24.74 -19.54 15.34
C ILE A 62 -24.86 -18.31 14.42
N PHE A 63 -25.92 -18.21 13.62
CA PHE A 63 -26.13 -17.03 12.78
C PHE A 63 -26.47 -15.77 13.59
N LYS A 64 -27.19 -15.89 14.71
CA LYS A 64 -27.43 -14.74 15.60
C LYS A 64 -26.12 -14.24 16.21
N GLU A 65 -25.25 -15.15 16.61
CA GLU A 65 -23.92 -14.82 17.14
C GLU A 65 -23.03 -14.16 16.07
N TYR A 66 -23.01 -14.73 14.87
CA TYR A 66 -22.28 -14.16 13.73
C TYR A 66 -22.77 -12.75 13.38
N ASP A 67 -24.09 -12.53 13.33
CA ASP A 67 -24.69 -11.22 13.04
C ASP A 67 -24.32 -10.20 14.14
N ARG A 68 -24.33 -10.60 15.42
CA ARG A 68 -23.90 -9.77 16.56
C ARG A 68 -22.43 -9.36 16.43
N GLU A 69 -21.53 -10.30 16.16
CA GLU A 69 -20.12 -10.00 15.95
C GLU A 69 -19.89 -9.04 14.76
N ALA A 70 -20.65 -9.22 13.68
CA ALA A 70 -20.59 -8.35 12.51
C ALA A 70 -21.03 -6.92 12.86
N GLU A 71 -22.12 -6.76 13.61
CA GLU A 71 -22.59 -5.45 14.08
C GLU A 71 -21.59 -4.77 15.02
N GLU A 72 -20.96 -5.52 15.94
CA GLU A 72 -19.91 -4.98 16.81
C GLU A 72 -18.67 -4.53 16.03
N LYS A 73 -18.22 -5.33 15.05
CA LYS A 73 -17.12 -4.97 14.16
C LYS A 73 -17.47 -3.73 13.33
N PHE A 74 -18.72 -3.60 12.90
CA PHE A 74 -19.22 -2.44 12.18
C PHE A 74 -19.22 -1.19 13.06
N LYS A 75 -19.78 -1.26 14.27
CA LYS A 75 -19.75 -0.15 15.25
C LYS A 75 -18.33 0.32 15.56
N ARG A 76 -17.38 -0.63 15.72
CA ARG A 76 -15.96 -0.32 15.94
C ARG A 76 -15.32 0.36 14.73
N ALA A 77 -15.68 -0.05 13.51
CA ALA A 77 -15.16 0.57 12.28
C ALA A 77 -15.70 1.99 12.05
N GLU A 78 -16.98 2.23 12.39
CA GLU A 78 -17.58 3.56 12.38
C GLU A 78 -17.10 4.45 13.54
N GLY A 79 -16.48 3.86 14.56
CA GLY A 79 -16.11 4.55 15.79
C GLY A 79 -17.34 5.08 16.54
N THR A 80 -18.43 4.32 16.48
CA THR A 80 -19.68 4.51 17.24
C THR A 80 -19.75 3.54 18.42
N ASP A 81 -18.71 2.74 18.64
CA ASP A 81 -18.57 1.92 19.83
C ASP A 81 -18.44 2.79 21.09
N GLU A 82 -19.06 2.34 22.19
CA GLU A 82 -19.08 3.07 23.46
C GLU A 82 -17.66 3.40 23.96
N GLU A 83 -16.69 2.51 23.70
CA GLU A 83 -15.30 2.70 24.10
C GLU A 83 -14.64 3.85 23.32
N THR A 84 -14.81 3.92 22.00
CA THR A 84 -14.29 5.05 21.21
C THR A 84 -15.04 6.35 21.50
N LEU A 85 -16.35 6.31 21.78
CA LEU A 85 -17.12 7.46 22.23
C LEU A 85 -16.58 8.00 23.56
N GLN A 86 -16.40 7.14 24.57
CA GLN A 86 -15.82 7.52 25.85
C GLN A 86 -14.40 8.08 25.70
N LYS A 87 -13.56 7.48 24.86
CA LYS A 87 -12.22 8.01 24.57
C LYS A 87 -12.28 9.39 23.92
N ARG A 88 -13.22 9.63 23.00
CA ARG A 88 -13.44 10.94 22.39
C ARG A 88 -13.92 11.98 23.41
N GLU A 89 -14.84 11.62 24.28
CA GLU A 89 -15.34 12.50 25.35
C GLU A 89 -14.25 12.82 26.38
N MET A 90 -13.50 11.81 26.83
CA MET A 90 -12.36 11.98 27.72
C MET A 90 -11.31 12.91 27.10
N LYS A 91 -10.99 12.72 25.82
CA LYS A 91 -10.04 13.59 25.11
C LYS A 91 -10.52 15.04 25.06
N LYS A 92 -11.80 15.30 24.81
CA LYS A 92 -12.39 16.64 24.86
C LYS A 92 -12.28 17.27 26.26
N MET A 93 -12.50 16.47 27.32
CA MET A 93 -12.31 16.97 28.69
C MET A 93 -10.86 17.37 28.97
N PHE A 94 -9.88 16.57 28.52
CA PHE A 94 -8.46 16.92 28.66
C PHE A 94 -8.05 18.15 27.85
N GLU A 95 -8.55 18.31 26.63
CA GLU A 95 -8.30 19.49 25.79
C GLU A 95 -8.83 20.77 26.46
N ASN A 96 -10.07 20.75 26.99
CA ASN A 96 -10.65 21.88 27.71
C ASN A 96 -9.84 22.28 28.96
N VAL A 97 -9.30 21.31 29.70
CA VAL A 97 -8.45 21.57 30.88
C VAL A 97 -7.10 22.20 30.46
N SER A 98 -6.58 21.85 29.28
CA SER A 98 -5.33 22.42 28.78
C SER A 98 -5.44 23.87 28.30
N GLU A 99 -6.65 24.30 27.89
CA GLU A 99 -6.92 25.67 27.46
C GLU A 99 -7.17 26.64 28.63
N GLU A 100 -7.57 26.12 29.80
CA GLU A 100 -7.47 26.87 31.06
C GLU A 100 -5.99 27.02 31.46
N LYS A 101 -5.28 27.91 30.76
CA LYS A 101 -4.00 28.45 31.22
C LYS A 101 -4.22 29.02 32.62
N ILE A 102 -3.77 28.26 33.61
CA ILE A 102 -3.61 28.74 34.98
C ILE A 102 -2.75 30.00 34.90
N LYS A 103 -3.39 31.18 35.02
CA LYS A 103 -2.71 32.47 35.14
C LYS A 103 -2.03 32.52 36.52
N THR A 104 -0.97 31.75 36.70
CA THR A 104 -0.11 31.93 37.87
C THR A 104 0.76 33.16 37.59
N THR A 105 0.34 34.31 38.12
CA THR A 105 1.20 35.49 38.24
C THR A 105 2.18 35.26 39.37
N THR A 106 3.01 34.22 39.28
CA THR A 106 4.07 33.99 40.26
C THR A 106 5.37 34.55 39.69
N ASP A 107 5.91 35.53 40.39
CA ASP A 107 7.02 36.36 39.97
C ASP A 107 8.31 35.51 39.87
N TRP A 108 8.53 34.91 38.69
CA TRP A 108 9.58 33.93 38.39
C TRP A 108 10.99 34.42 38.76
N ARG A 109 11.19 35.73 38.82
CA ARG A 109 12.46 36.37 39.24
C ARG A 109 12.83 36.07 40.69
N TYR A 110 11.85 35.98 41.59
CA TYR A 110 12.11 35.68 43.00
C TYR A 110 12.48 34.20 43.16
N ILE A 111 11.75 33.29 42.51
CA ILE A 111 12.01 31.85 42.57
C ILE A 111 13.41 31.52 42.05
N PHE A 112 13.80 32.07 40.89
CA PHE A 112 15.14 31.82 40.35
C PHE A 112 16.26 32.37 41.23
N LYS A 113 16.05 33.48 41.93
CA LYS A 113 17.03 34.00 42.89
C LYS A 113 17.27 33.02 44.04
N TRP A 114 16.21 32.44 44.60
CA TRP A 114 16.35 31.48 45.71
C TRP A 114 16.87 30.11 45.25
N VAL A 115 16.51 29.67 44.05
CA VAL A 115 17.06 28.44 43.45
C VAL A 115 18.56 28.61 43.17
N ALA A 116 18.98 29.74 42.59
CA ALA A 116 20.40 30.02 42.36
C ALA A 116 21.19 30.12 43.68
N LEU A 117 20.61 30.74 44.71
CA LEU A 117 21.21 30.81 46.05
C LEU A 117 21.36 29.41 46.68
N GLY A 118 20.34 28.56 46.58
CA GLY A 118 20.39 27.18 47.08
C GLY A 118 21.42 26.32 46.37
N ILE A 119 21.53 26.45 45.04
CA ILE A 119 22.55 25.76 44.24
C ILE A 119 23.95 26.25 44.63
N LEU A 120 24.16 27.56 44.81
CA LEU A 120 25.45 28.11 45.24
C LEU A 120 25.88 27.57 46.60
N ILE A 121 24.95 27.46 47.55
CA ILE A 121 25.20 26.91 48.90
C ILE A 121 25.57 25.42 48.84
N LEU A 122 25.05 24.65 47.88
CA LEU A 122 25.42 23.24 47.69
C LEU A 122 26.78 23.06 46.97
N ILE A 123 27.13 23.97 46.06
CA ILE A 123 28.37 23.86 45.28
C ILE A 123 29.59 24.34 46.08
N ILE A 124 29.46 25.34 46.95
CA ILE A 124 30.60 25.88 47.72
C ILE A 124 31.29 24.80 48.61
N PRO A 125 30.57 23.97 49.40
CA PRO A 125 31.18 22.93 50.22
C PRO A 125 31.82 21.80 49.40
N THR A 126 31.22 21.43 48.27
CA THR A 126 31.71 20.35 47.41
C THR A 126 33.00 20.76 46.68
N VAL A 127 33.10 22.02 46.25
CA VAL A 127 34.33 22.59 45.68
C VAL A 127 35.42 22.74 46.75
N TYR A 128 35.08 23.19 47.96
CA TYR A 128 36.04 23.30 49.06
C TYR A 128 36.63 21.94 49.48
N TYR A 129 35.80 20.89 49.55
CA TYR A 129 36.25 19.53 49.84
C TYR A 129 37.14 18.96 48.73
N SER A 130 36.83 19.28 47.46
CA SER A 130 37.63 18.84 46.31
C SER A 130 39.00 19.51 46.26
N ILE A 131 39.10 20.81 46.57
CA ILE A 131 40.37 21.55 46.58
C ILE A 131 41.27 21.08 47.75
N THR A 132 40.69 20.81 48.92
CA THR A 132 41.45 20.31 50.08
C THR A 132 41.95 18.87 49.89
N ASN A 133 41.22 18.02 49.17
CA ASN A 133 41.72 16.71 48.75
C ASN A 133 42.79 16.78 47.66
N LEU A 134 42.75 17.78 46.75
CA LEU A 134 43.75 17.96 45.68
C LEU A 134 45.14 18.33 46.19
N VAL A 135 45.24 19.02 47.34
CA VAL A 135 46.53 19.36 47.97
C VAL A 135 47.16 18.11 48.63
N LYS A 136 46.34 17.15 49.07
CA LYS A 136 46.79 15.94 49.77
C LYS A 136 47.32 14.85 48.83
N THR A 137 46.92 14.86 47.57
CA THR A 137 47.34 13.90 46.53
C THR A 137 48.55 14.33 45.70
N SER A 138 49.18 15.47 46.03
CA SER A 138 50.40 15.92 45.34
C SER A 138 51.69 15.18 45.74
N SER A 139 51.63 14.28 46.74
CA SER A 139 52.70 13.33 47.05
C SER A 139 52.21 11.91 46.82
N ILE A 140 52.66 11.32 45.71
CA ILE A 140 52.82 9.89 45.36
C ILE A 140 52.66 9.85 43.83
N PHE A 141 53.77 10.12 43.17
CA PHE A 141 54.00 9.79 41.77
C PHE A 141 54.74 8.46 41.80
N GLU A 142 54.08 7.38 41.41
CA GLU A 142 54.74 6.13 41.07
C GLU A 142 54.05 5.56 39.82
N LEU A 143 54.89 5.27 38.83
CA LEU A 143 54.58 4.82 37.50
C LEU A 143 54.07 3.38 37.53
N GLU A 144 52.93 3.09 36.89
CA GLU A 144 52.65 1.73 36.42
C GLU A 144 51.85 1.77 35.12
N GLU A 145 52.11 0.74 34.33
CA GLU A 145 52.14 0.66 32.87
C GLU A 145 50.78 0.39 32.23
N GLU A 146 50.71 0.66 30.93
CA GLU A 146 49.58 0.54 30.02
C GLU A 146 49.22 -0.94 29.74
N GLU A 147 47.94 -1.31 29.79
CA GLU A 147 47.42 -2.34 28.86
C GLU A 147 45.92 -2.15 28.56
N THR A 148 45.61 -2.12 27.27
CA THR A 148 44.32 -1.82 26.66
C THR A 148 43.25 -2.88 26.91
N GLU A 149 42.05 -2.43 27.25
CA GLU A 149 40.83 -3.24 27.35
C GLU A 149 40.40 -3.77 25.97
N LYS A 150 40.36 -5.10 25.84
CA LYS A 150 39.97 -5.81 24.62
C LYS A 150 38.47 -5.72 24.37
N LEU A 151 38.10 -5.11 23.25
CA LEU A 151 36.81 -5.32 22.59
C LEU A 151 36.69 -6.79 22.16
N ASN A 152 35.87 -7.57 22.87
CA ASN A 152 35.50 -8.92 22.43
C ASN A 152 34.49 -8.83 21.28
N LEU A 153 35.02 -8.96 20.06
CA LEU A 153 34.28 -9.39 18.88
C LEU A 153 34.30 -10.92 18.81
N ARG A 154 33.13 -11.50 18.47
CA ARG A 154 32.79 -12.90 18.14
C ARG A 154 32.11 -13.67 19.30
N ASP A 155 30.83 -14.00 19.14
CA ASP A 155 30.52 -15.17 18.33
C ASP A 155 29.14 -15.08 17.68
N LEU A 156 29.12 -15.54 16.45
CA LEU A 156 28.10 -15.37 15.44
C LEU A 156 27.57 -16.78 15.20
N LYS A 157 26.52 -17.18 15.90
CA LYS A 157 25.90 -18.48 15.65
C LYS A 157 24.46 -18.48 16.11
N TYR A 158 23.53 -18.26 15.18
CA TYR A 158 22.27 -19.00 15.06
C TYR A 158 21.67 -18.72 13.66
N ARG A 159 22.03 -19.57 12.70
CA ARG A 159 21.18 -19.87 11.54
C ARG A 159 20.23 -21.00 11.93
N SER A 160 19.10 -21.00 11.21
CA SER A 160 18.12 -22.08 11.03
C SER A 160 17.25 -22.44 12.24
N GLY A 161 16.05 -21.85 12.26
CA GLY A 161 14.94 -22.29 13.09
C GLY A 161 13.65 -21.68 12.57
N LEU A 162 12.97 -22.43 11.71
CA LEU A 162 11.66 -22.15 11.11
C LEU A 162 10.55 -21.83 12.14
N ILE A 163 9.47 -21.18 11.64
CA ILE A 163 8.09 -21.06 12.20
C ILE A 163 7.89 -19.82 13.11
N LYS A 164 6.89 -18.95 12.96
CA LYS A 164 5.53 -19.01 12.36
C LYS A 164 5.17 -17.63 11.77
N ILE A 165 4.42 -17.65 10.67
CA ILE A 165 3.71 -16.49 10.12
C ILE A 165 2.47 -16.31 10.99
N ASP A 166 2.35 -15.18 11.67
CA ASP A 166 1.07 -14.66 12.12
C ASP A 166 1.00 -13.15 11.87
N GLU A 167 -0.13 -12.76 11.30
CA GLU A 167 -0.69 -11.41 11.19
C GLU A 167 0.15 -10.33 10.47
N VAL A 168 -0.17 -10.10 9.20
CA VAL A 168 0.08 -8.80 8.54
C VAL A 168 -0.90 -7.78 9.14
N LYS A 169 -0.51 -7.17 10.27
CA LYS A 169 -1.11 -5.94 10.81
C LYS A 169 -0.17 -4.77 10.54
N GLY A 170 -0.75 -3.66 10.06
CA GLY A 170 -0.15 -2.33 10.16
C GLY A 170 0.49 -1.79 8.88
N VAL A 171 -0.33 -1.35 7.92
CA VAL A 171 0.08 -0.23 7.08
C VAL A 171 -0.01 1.01 7.96
N ALA A 172 1.13 1.49 8.46
CA ALA A 172 1.18 2.76 9.17
C ALA A 172 1.09 3.91 8.15
N ILE A 173 -0.07 4.54 8.06
CA ILE A 173 -0.25 5.79 7.32
C ILE A 173 0.25 6.91 8.24
N GLN A 174 1.49 7.35 8.06
CA GLN A 174 1.92 8.62 8.63
C GLN A 174 1.25 9.75 7.86
N LYS A 175 0.39 10.52 8.52
CA LYS A 175 -0.15 11.78 8.01
C LYS A 175 1.01 12.79 7.95
N ILE A 176 1.36 13.19 6.74
CA ILE A 176 2.32 14.26 6.49
C ILE A 176 1.55 15.58 6.58
N ASP A 177 2.20 16.63 7.10
CA ASP A 177 1.60 17.95 7.27
C ASP A 177 1.19 18.53 5.90
N LYS A 178 0.00 19.16 5.80
CA LYS A 178 -0.58 19.64 4.52
C LYS A 178 0.36 20.56 3.73
N LYS A 179 1.22 21.29 4.44
CA LYS A 179 2.23 22.22 3.88
C LYS A 179 3.42 21.50 3.23
N GLU A 180 3.69 20.27 3.63
CA GLU A 180 4.74 19.42 3.09
C GLU A 180 4.22 18.62 1.88
N GLU A 181 2.93 18.25 1.88
CA GLU A 181 2.23 17.70 0.71
C GLU A 181 2.25 18.67 -0.49
N ASP A 182 1.93 19.95 -0.27
CA ASP A 182 1.89 20.97 -1.33
C ASP A 182 3.27 21.17 -1.99
N LYS A 183 4.35 21.11 -1.20
CA LYS A 183 5.73 21.20 -1.71
C LYS A 183 6.13 19.99 -2.54
N ILE A 184 5.72 18.79 -2.11
CA ILE A 184 5.96 17.55 -2.85
C ILE A 184 5.17 17.58 -4.17
N LEU A 185 3.93 18.09 -4.16
CA LEU A 185 3.14 18.29 -5.39
C LEU A 185 3.81 19.26 -6.35
N GLU A 186 4.32 20.39 -5.85
CA GLU A 186 5.01 21.38 -6.67
C GLU A 186 6.29 20.82 -7.31
N GLU A 187 7.09 20.06 -6.54
CA GLU A 187 8.29 19.40 -7.05
C GLU A 187 7.98 18.36 -8.14
N ILE A 188 6.90 17.57 -7.97
CA ILE A 188 6.48 16.56 -8.94
C ILE A 188 5.98 17.21 -10.24
N ILE A 189 5.17 18.28 -10.15
CA ILE A 189 4.69 19.01 -11.33
C ILE A 189 5.87 19.60 -12.11
N LEU A 190 6.89 20.09 -11.41
CA LEU A 190 8.09 20.65 -12.01
C LEU A 190 8.96 19.57 -12.69
N GLN A 191 9.02 18.36 -12.14
CA GLN A 191 9.66 17.21 -12.79
C GLN A 191 8.92 16.76 -14.05
N MET A 192 7.58 16.62 -13.99
CA MET A 192 6.78 16.24 -15.17
C MET A 192 6.93 17.27 -16.30
N ARG A 193 6.88 18.57 -15.99
CA ARG A 193 7.09 19.62 -17.00
C ARG A 193 8.48 19.55 -17.64
N LYS A 194 9.52 19.21 -16.87
CA LYS A 194 10.89 19.04 -17.39
C LYS A 194 11.02 17.78 -18.26
N GLU A 195 10.37 16.69 -17.88
CA GLU A 195 10.34 15.45 -18.66
C GLU A 195 9.55 15.58 -19.96
N ASP A 196 8.42 16.30 -19.94
CA ASP A 196 7.60 16.58 -21.11
C ASP A 196 8.33 17.54 -22.07
N ALA A 197 8.96 18.60 -21.57
CA ALA A 197 9.82 19.47 -22.38
C ALA A 197 11.02 18.71 -23.00
N ALA A 198 11.59 17.73 -22.27
CA ALA A 198 12.66 16.90 -22.79
C ALA A 198 12.20 15.91 -23.87
N LYS A 199 10.93 15.48 -23.84
CA LYS A 199 10.31 14.65 -24.89
C LYS A 199 9.99 15.48 -26.14
N GLU A 200 9.42 16.68 -25.99
CA GLU A 200 9.13 17.59 -27.11
C GLU A 200 10.40 17.96 -27.89
N ILE A 201 11.52 18.20 -27.19
CA ILE A 201 12.84 18.48 -27.82
C ILE A 201 13.40 17.25 -28.54
N LYS A 202 13.09 16.03 -28.08
CA LYS A 202 13.51 14.79 -28.75
C LYS A 202 12.66 14.48 -29.98
N GLU A 203 11.38 14.77 -29.94
CA GLU A 203 10.45 14.61 -31.07
C GLU A 203 10.76 15.60 -32.20
N THR A 204 10.97 16.89 -31.89
CA THR A 204 11.40 17.88 -32.91
C THR A 204 12.77 17.57 -33.53
N LYS A 205 13.69 16.95 -32.77
CA LYS A 205 14.98 16.48 -33.32
C LYS A 205 14.84 15.25 -34.22
N LYS A 206 13.82 14.41 -34.00
CA LYS A 206 13.53 13.23 -34.82
C LYS A 206 12.87 13.64 -36.14
N GLU A 207 11.88 14.53 -36.10
CA GLU A 207 11.21 15.07 -37.30
C GLU A 207 12.19 15.82 -38.21
N LYS A 208 13.12 16.59 -37.64
CA LYS A 208 14.14 17.31 -38.42
C LYS A 208 15.18 16.38 -39.06
N LYS A 209 15.32 15.14 -38.56
CA LYS A 209 16.24 14.12 -39.10
C LYS A 209 15.58 13.28 -40.20
N GLU A 210 14.28 13.04 -40.12
CA GLU A 210 13.47 12.40 -41.18
C GLU A 210 13.29 13.32 -42.40
N GLN A 211 13.06 14.62 -42.21
CA GLN A 211 12.91 15.58 -43.33
C GLN A 211 14.20 15.81 -44.14
N ILE A 212 15.38 15.52 -43.57
CA ILE A 212 16.66 15.61 -44.28
C ILE A 212 16.94 14.32 -45.07
N ALA A 213 16.42 13.17 -44.61
CA ALA A 213 16.57 11.88 -45.31
C ALA A 213 15.62 11.74 -46.51
N GLU A 214 14.43 12.33 -46.45
CA GLU A 214 13.41 12.23 -47.51
C GLU A 214 13.70 13.12 -48.74
N LYS A 215 14.48 14.21 -48.57
CA LYS A 215 14.88 15.10 -49.68
C LYS A 215 15.97 14.53 -50.60
N THR A 216 16.59 13.39 -50.26
CA THR A 216 17.66 12.78 -51.08
C THR A 216 17.19 11.54 -51.85
N ALA A 217 15.98 11.03 -51.56
CA ALA A 217 15.49 9.75 -52.13
C ALA A 217 14.32 9.88 -53.13
N SER A 218 13.76 11.07 -53.36
CA SER A 218 12.57 11.27 -54.22
C SER A 218 12.86 11.77 -55.64
N ALA A 219 14.13 11.76 -56.08
CA ALA A 219 14.43 11.86 -57.50
C ALA A 219 14.40 10.45 -58.11
N SER A 220 13.39 10.19 -58.96
CA SER A 220 13.25 9.04 -59.88
C SER A 220 12.39 7.86 -59.41
N LEU A 221 11.04 7.93 -59.56
CA LEU A 221 10.31 6.76 -60.12
C LEU A 221 8.83 6.95 -60.51
N PHE A 222 8.14 8.06 -60.21
CA PHE A 222 6.68 8.13 -60.47
C PHE A 222 6.21 9.44 -61.10
N ASP A 223 6.75 9.79 -62.28
CA ASP A 223 6.41 11.04 -62.95
C ASP A 223 5.84 10.86 -64.37
N LYS A 224 5.12 9.76 -64.63
CA LYS A 224 4.38 9.58 -65.89
C LYS A 224 3.07 8.81 -65.70
N VAL A 225 2.07 9.48 -65.13
CA VAL A 225 0.66 9.22 -65.47
C VAL A 225 -0.01 10.58 -65.63
N SER A 226 -0.53 10.87 -66.81
CA SER A 226 -1.18 12.16 -67.10
C SER A 226 -2.65 12.15 -66.66
N ASP A 227 -3.10 13.28 -66.12
CA ASP A 227 -4.42 13.48 -65.51
C ASP A 227 -5.64 13.15 -66.41
N GLU A 228 -5.43 13.07 -67.73
CA GLU A 228 -6.46 12.70 -68.70
C GLU A 228 -6.95 11.25 -68.51
N GLU A 229 -6.03 10.31 -68.26
CA GLU A 229 -6.35 8.88 -68.08
C GLU A 229 -7.04 8.62 -66.72
N LEU A 230 -6.67 9.40 -65.71
CA LEU A 230 -7.25 9.31 -64.36
C LEU A 230 -8.71 9.82 -64.34
N SER A 231 -9.02 10.79 -65.19
CA SER A 231 -10.38 11.36 -65.31
C SER A 231 -11.33 10.45 -66.10
N ALA A 232 -10.82 9.75 -67.12
CA ALA A 232 -11.57 8.73 -67.85
C ALA A 232 -11.91 7.52 -66.96
N PHE A 233 -10.98 7.11 -66.10
CA PHE A 233 -11.19 6.06 -65.11
C PHE A 233 -12.23 6.45 -64.05
N ARG A 234 -12.18 7.67 -63.50
CA ARG A 234 -13.21 8.13 -62.53
C ARG A 234 -14.61 8.23 -63.12
N LYS A 235 -14.75 8.64 -64.38
CA LYS A 235 -16.05 8.77 -65.05
C LYS A 235 -16.71 7.42 -65.37
N SER A 236 -15.92 6.34 -65.51
CA SER A 236 -16.48 5.00 -65.74
C SER A 236 -17.12 4.39 -64.48
N PHE A 237 -16.68 4.80 -63.28
CA PHE A 237 -17.26 4.35 -62.00
C PHE A 237 -18.45 5.18 -61.52
N LEU A 238 -18.61 6.42 -61.97
CA LEU A 238 -19.69 7.32 -61.51
C LEU A 238 -20.98 7.22 -62.34
N LYS A 239 -21.01 6.45 -63.44
CA LYS A 239 -22.23 6.23 -64.25
C LYS A 239 -23.16 5.15 -63.68
N LYS A 240 -22.87 4.59 -62.50
CA LYS A 240 -23.69 3.53 -61.88
C LYS A 240 -23.87 3.77 -60.38
N ALA A 241 -24.38 4.94 -60.00
CA ALA A 241 -24.77 5.21 -58.62
C ALA A 241 -25.88 6.29 -58.50
N ASP A 242 -26.83 6.34 -59.44
CA ASP A 242 -28.13 6.98 -59.19
C ASP A 242 -29.12 5.91 -58.71
N SER A 243 -29.02 5.52 -57.44
CA SER A 243 -30.01 4.70 -56.74
C SER A 243 -29.86 4.86 -55.23
N ALA A 244 -30.67 5.75 -54.67
CA ALA A 244 -31.22 5.69 -53.33
C ALA A 244 -30.28 5.69 -52.10
N SER A 245 -30.36 6.84 -51.39
CA SER A 245 -30.82 6.90 -50.00
C SER A 245 -29.84 6.58 -48.86
N THR A 246 -29.36 7.69 -48.27
CA THR A 246 -29.42 8.00 -46.82
C THR A 246 -28.41 7.33 -45.89
N VAL A 247 -27.25 8.00 -45.74
CA VAL A 247 -26.37 7.85 -44.57
C VAL A 247 -26.98 8.61 -43.39
N LYS A 248 -27.35 7.90 -42.31
CA LYS A 248 -27.54 8.49 -40.99
C LYS A 248 -26.32 8.15 -40.12
N SER A 249 -25.63 9.20 -39.70
CA SER A 249 -24.52 9.21 -38.75
C SER A 249 -24.86 8.44 -37.46
N ALA A 250 -23.95 7.57 -37.03
CA ALA A 250 -23.90 7.00 -35.69
C ALA A 250 -22.47 7.08 -35.15
N ALA A 251 -21.99 8.31 -34.97
CA ALA A 251 -20.93 8.60 -34.01
C ALA A 251 -21.60 8.91 -32.66
N ALA A 252 -21.65 7.92 -31.77
CA ALA A 252 -21.74 8.05 -30.31
C ALA A 252 -22.08 6.69 -29.69
N LYS A 253 -21.09 6.05 -29.06
CA LYS A 253 -21.21 5.29 -27.80
C LYS A 253 -19.87 4.62 -27.49
N ASP A 254 -18.94 5.43 -27.00
CA ASP A 254 -17.89 4.93 -26.10
C ASP A 254 -17.93 5.78 -24.84
N SER A 255 -18.90 5.47 -23.99
CA SER A 255 -18.93 5.90 -22.59
C SER A 255 -19.51 4.77 -21.76
N SER A 256 -18.72 3.71 -21.56
CA SER A 256 -18.88 2.83 -20.41
C SER A 256 -18.38 3.53 -19.14
N PHE A 257 -18.94 4.71 -18.88
CA PHE A 257 -18.91 5.38 -17.59
C PHE A 257 -20.09 4.83 -16.79
N ALA A 258 -19.90 3.69 -16.12
CA ALA A 258 -20.63 3.31 -14.90
C ALA A 258 -20.32 1.86 -14.52
N LYS A 259 -19.44 1.68 -13.52
CA LYS A 259 -19.72 0.70 -12.46
C LYS A 259 -18.95 1.08 -11.19
N GLY A 260 -19.65 1.76 -10.28
CA GLY A 260 -19.26 1.94 -8.88
C GLY A 260 -18.14 2.94 -8.66
N GLY A 261 -18.50 4.22 -8.57
CA GLY A 261 -17.65 5.26 -7.99
C GLY A 261 -17.38 4.94 -6.53
N GLN A 262 -16.30 4.22 -6.26
CA GLN A 262 -15.76 4.13 -4.91
C GLN A 262 -14.86 5.35 -4.72
N THR A 263 -15.08 6.06 -3.62
CA THR A 263 -14.36 7.31 -3.29
C THR A 263 -12.85 7.06 -3.16
N GLU A 264 -12.47 5.84 -2.77
CA GLU A 264 -11.09 5.41 -2.56
C GLU A 264 -10.83 3.97 -3.04
N LEU A 265 -9.57 3.65 -3.32
CA LEU A 265 -9.14 2.28 -3.62
C LEU A 265 -9.17 1.43 -2.35
N THR A 266 -10.00 0.39 -2.35
CA THR A 266 -10.04 -0.56 -1.23
C THR A 266 -8.77 -1.43 -1.21
N SER A 267 -8.34 -1.81 0.00
CA SER A 267 -7.20 -2.72 0.19
C SER A 267 -7.36 -4.05 -0.58
N LYS A 268 -8.60 -4.55 -0.74
CA LYS A 268 -8.90 -5.77 -1.50
C LYS A 268 -8.59 -5.60 -2.99
N GLN A 269 -8.97 -4.47 -3.59
CA GLN A 269 -8.68 -4.16 -4.99
C GLN A 269 -7.18 -4.03 -5.23
N ILE A 270 -6.50 -3.31 -4.35
CA ILE A 270 -5.03 -3.15 -4.38
C ILE A 270 -4.35 -4.51 -4.35
N ASN A 271 -4.68 -5.35 -3.36
CA ASN A 271 -4.09 -6.68 -3.20
C ASN A 271 -4.37 -7.60 -4.39
N THR A 272 -5.55 -7.49 -5.01
CA THR A 272 -5.90 -8.28 -6.20
C THR A 272 -5.02 -7.89 -7.39
N THR A 273 -4.84 -6.59 -7.63
CA THR A 273 -3.97 -6.07 -8.69
C THR A 273 -2.51 -6.45 -8.46
N ILE A 274 -2.02 -6.36 -7.22
CA ILE A 274 -0.65 -6.76 -6.86
C ILE A 274 -0.44 -8.25 -7.14
N LYS A 275 -1.36 -9.11 -6.67
CA LYS A 275 -1.27 -10.57 -6.90
C LYS A 275 -1.25 -10.91 -8.39
N LYS A 276 -2.12 -10.28 -9.18
CA LYS A 276 -2.18 -10.48 -10.63
C LYS A 276 -0.86 -10.12 -11.33
N ASN A 277 -0.20 -9.05 -10.87
CA ASN A 277 1.03 -8.55 -11.49
C ASN A 277 2.31 -9.05 -10.81
N TYR A 278 2.23 -9.91 -9.80
CA TYR A 278 3.39 -10.38 -9.04
C TYR A 278 4.45 -11.06 -9.93
N SER A 279 4.04 -11.70 -11.02
CA SER A 279 4.93 -12.29 -12.02
C SER A 279 5.91 -11.28 -12.65
N THR A 280 5.51 -10.00 -12.77
CA THR A 280 6.38 -8.93 -13.28
C THR A 280 7.53 -8.63 -12.33
N ILE A 281 7.27 -8.68 -11.01
CA ILE A 281 8.29 -8.48 -9.98
C ILE A 281 9.24 -9.68 -9.93
N ARG A 282 8.70 -10.90 -10.07
CA ARG A 282 9.51 -12.11 -10.20
C ARG A 282 10.46 -12.03 -11.39
N HIS A 283 9.99 -11.58 -12.55
CA HIS A 283 10.83 -11.39 -13.72
C HIS A 283 11.97 -10.39 -13.45
N CYS A 284 11.68 -9.28 -12.77
CA CYS A 284 12.72 -8.32 -12.38
C CYS A 284 13.74 -8.94 -11.41
N TYR A 285 13.28 -9.76 -10.47
CA TYR A 285 14.15 -10.46 -9.54
C TYR A 285 15.09 -11.43 -10.26
N GLU A 286 14.56 -12.29 -11.12
CA GLU A 286 15.34 -13.23 -11.92
C GLU A 286 16.33 -12.53 -12.84
N ARG A 287 15.95 -11.37 -13.40
CA ARG A 287 16.85 -10.53 -14.19
C ARG A 287 17.98 -9.95 -13.35
N ALA A 288 17.66 -9.43 -12.17
CA ALA A 288 18.63 -8.83 -11.26
C ALA A 288 19.62 -9.88 -10.72
N LEU A 289 19.19 -11.12 -10.49
CA LEU A 289 20.06 -12.22 -10.08
C LEU A 289 21.14 -12.58 -11.10
N LYS A 290 20.94 -12.28 -12.38
CA LYS A 290 21.97 -12.47 -13.42
C LYS A 290 23.13 -11.49 -13.27
N THR A 291 22.86 -10.32 -12.70
CA THR A 291 23.86 -9.26 -12.48
C THR A 291 24.46 -9.34 -11.08
N ASP A 292 23.64 -9.64 -10.06
CA ASP A 292 24.08 -9.76 -8.66
C ASP A 292 23.40 -10.96 -7.97
N VAL A 293 24.20 -12.00 -7.70
CA VAL A 293 23.78 -13.28 -7.12
C VAL A 293 23.40 -13.14 -5.62
N GLY A 294 23.70 -12.00 -4.99
CA GLY A 294 23.46 -11.70 -3.58
C GLY A 294 22.13 -11.00 -3.27
N ILE A 295 21.32 -10.64 -4.28
CA ILE A 295 20.07 -9.90 -4.10
C ILE A 295 19.04 -10.79 -3.37
N ARG A 296 18.81 -10.51 -2.09
CA ARG A 296 17.83 -11.19 -1.21
C ARG A 296 17.35 -10.22 -0.12
N GLY A 297 16.14 -10.41 0.39
CA GLY A 297 15.60 -9.62 1.51
C GLY A 297 14.28 -8.94 1.20
N ARG A 298 13.84 -8.03 2.07
CA ARG A 298 12.59 -7.27 1.91
C ARG A 298 12.86 -5.95 1.19
N MET A 299 12.09 -5.67 0.15
CA MET A 299 12.10 -4.42 -0.60
C MET A 299 10.74 -3.73 -0.43
N GLU A 300 10.73 -2.51 0.10
CA GLU A 300 9.52 -1.73 0.33
C GLU A 300 9.37 -0.66 -0.74
N VAL A 301 8.26 -0.69 -1.46
CA VAL A 301 7.99 0.19 -2.59
C VAL A 301 6.71 0.98 -2.32
N THR A 302 6.80 2.29 -2.36
CA THR A 302 5.66 3.21 -2.29
C THR A 302 5.21 3.59 -3.70
N LEU A 303 3.90 3.47 -3.92
CA LEU A 303 3.22 3.77 -5.18
C LEU A 303 2.32 4.97 -4.99
N HIS A 304 2.36 5.89 -5.93
CA HIS A 304 1.39 6.98 -6.03
C HIS A 304 0.47 6.70 -7.22
N ILE A 305 -0.77 6.34 -6.93
CA ILE A 305 -1.79 5.94 -7.92
C ILE A 305 -2.74 7.10 -8.13
N ILE A 306 -2.98 7.49 -9.39
CA ILE A 306 -3.92 8.56 -9.75
C ILE A 306 -5.31 7.99 -10.06
N GLY A 307 -6.37 8.81 -9.98
CA GLY A 307 -7.78 8.37 -10.10
C GLY A 307 -8.14 7.55 -11.35
N ASN A 308 -7.37 7.68 -12.43
CA ASN A 308 -7.52 6.84 -13.63
C ASN A 308 -6.98 5.40 -13.46
N GLY A 309 -6.42 5.07 -12.30
CA GLY A 309 -5.84 3.78 -11.92
C GLY A 309 -4.38 3.56 -12.36
N LYS A 310 -3.75 4.53 -13.02
CA LYS A 310 -2.32 4.43 -13.39
C LYS A 310 -1.43 4.81 -12.21
N VAL A 311 -0.21 4.28 -12.21
CA VAL A 311 0.82 4.67 -11.24
C VAL A 311 1.58 5.86 -11.79
N ALA A 312 1.53 6.99 -11.08
CA ALA A 312 2.23 8.22 -11.46
C ALA A 312 3.69 8.19 -11.00
N LYS A 313 3.98 7.66 -9.81
CA LYS A 313 5.33 7.63 -9.25
C LYS A 313 5.54 6.37 -8.40
N VAL A 314 6.77 5.86 -8.46
CA VAL A 314 7.24 4.70 -7.71
C VAL A 314 8.47 5.13 -6.92
N VAL A 315 8.49 4.86 -5.62
CA VAL A 315 9.58 5.22 -4.71
C VAL A 315 10.02 3.97 -3.96
N ASN A 316 11.31 3.65 -4.02
CA ASN A 316 11.89 2.58 -3.22
C ASN A 316 12.36 3.12 -1.86
N ASN A 317 11.77 2.60 -0.79
CA ASN A 317 12.11 3.01 0.57
C ASN A 317 13.32 2.26 1.12
N THR A 318 13.71 1.14 0.51
CA THR A 318 14.81 0.31 1.01
C THR A 318 16.15 0.74 0.38
N PRO A 319 17.10 1.31 1.15
CA PRO A 319 18.34 1.86 0.61
C PRO A 319 19.19 0.86 -0.15
N ARG A 320 19.19 -0.41 0.28
CA ARG A 320 19.97 -1.49 -0.35
C ARG A 320 19.63 -1.74 -1.81
N PHE A 321 18.40 -1.44 -2.22
CA PHE A 321 17.94 -1.65 -3.59
C PHE A 321 17.97 -0.36 -4.42
N LYS A 322 18.32 0.79 -3.84
CA LYS A 322 18.41 2.07 -4.56
C LYS A 322 19.56 2.04 -5.58
N GLY A 323 19.31 2.51 -6.78
CA GLY A 323 20.23 2.54 -7.91
C GLY A 323 20.50 1.17 -8.56
N THR A 324 19.90 0.09 -8.05
CA THR A 324 20.13 -1.26 -8.57
C THR A 324 19.31 -1.55 -9.83
N GLU A 325 19.73 -2.54 -10.62
CA GLU A 325 18.95 -3.05 -11.76
C GLU A 325 17.56 -3.55 -11.32
N MET A 326 17.44 -4.04 -10.09
CA MET A 326 16.17 -4.48 -9.52
C MET A 326 15.18 -3.32 -9.40
N GLU A 327 15.60 -2.19 -8.81
CA GLU A 327 14.74 -1.00 -8.68
C GLU A 327 14.32 -0.46 -10.05
N ARG A 328 15.25 -0.36 -11.00
CA ARG A 328 14.96 0.12 -12.36
C ARG A 328 13.90 -0.73 -13.04
N CYS A 329 14.09 -2.04 -13.06
CA CYS A 329 13.13 -2.96 -13.66
C CYS A 329 11.75 -2.88 -12.99
N VAL A 330 11.72 -2.82 -11.65
CA VAL A 330 10.47 -2.73 -10.89
C VAL A 330 9.73 -1.42 -11.21
N ASN A 331 10.44 -0.30 -11.24
CA ASN A 331 9.86 1.00 -11.58
C ASN A 331 9.25 0.98 -12.99
N GLU A 332 9.97 0.44 -13.98
CA GLU A 332 9.48 0.31 -15.37
C GLU A 332 8.25 -0.61 -15.48
N MET A 333 8.27 -1.76 -14.81
CA MET A 333 7.15 -2.71 -14.84
C MET A 333 5.91 -2.13 -14.17
N ILE A 334 6.07 -1.45 -13.05
CA ILE A 334 4.95 -0.88 -12.30
C ILE A 334 4.36 0.30 -13.06
N THR A 335 5.17 1.25 -13.52
CA THR A 335 4.68 2.42 -14.27
C THR A 335 4.09 2.03 -15.64
N GLY A 336 4.65 1.02 -16.30
CA GLY A 336 4.23 0.61 -17.64
C GLY A 336 3.09 -0.40 -17.69
N LYS A 337 3.08 -1.40 -16.80
CA LYS A 337 2.15 -2.54 -16.89
C LYS A 337 1.07 -2.58 -15.82
N TRP A 338 1.28 -1.94 -14.67
CA TRP A 338 0.31 -2.05 -13.58
C TRP A 338 -0.83 -1.06 -13.80
N GLN A 339 -2.05 -1.57 -13.78
CA GLN A 339 -3.27 -0.79 -13.89
C GLN A 339 -4.20 -1.18 -12.74
N PHE A 340 -4.48 -0.22 -11.87
CA PHE A 340 -5.46 -0.35 -10.80
C PHE A 340 -6.86 0.00 -11.31
N PRO A 341 -7.91 -0.43 -10.60
CA PRO A 341 -9.27 0.06 -10.83
C PRO A 341 -9.33 1.58 -10.72
N ARG A 342 -10.21 2.20 -11.51
CA ARG A 342 -10.49 3.64 -11.39
C ARG A 342 -11.20 3.93 -10.08
N PHE A 343 -10.91 5.07 -9.48
CA PHE A 343 -11.52 5.57 -8.24
C PHE A 343 -11.73 7.08 -8.34
N GLU A 344 -12.59 7.65 -7.51
CA GLU A 344 -12.99 9.06 -7.62
C GLU A 344 -11.97 10.04 -6.98
N GLY A 345 -11.08 9.54 -6.12
CA GLY A 345 -10.00 10.33 -5.51
C GLY A 345 -8.92 10.80 -6.50
N THR A 346 -8.21 11.87 -6.13
CA THR A 346 -7.14 12.47 -6.95
C THR A 346 -5.85 11.64 -6.93
N LEU A 347 -5.42 11.20 -5.75
CA LEU A 347 -4.19 10.45 -5.53
C LEU A 347 -4.34 9.50 -4.34
N THR A 348 -3.84 8.27 -4.47
CA THR A 348 -3.75 7.30 -3.37
C THR A 348 -2.33 6.78 -3.26
N THR A 349 -1.75 6.84 -2.07
CA THR A 349 -0.39 6.37 -1.78
C THR A 349 -0.43 5.02 -1.07
N VAL A 350 0.28 4.03 -1.61
CA VAL A 350 0.30 2.65 -1.08
C VAL A 350 1.74 2.16 -0.95
N THR A 351 2.12 1.65 0.23
CA THR A 351 3.43 1.01 0.44
C THR A 351 3.28 -0.51 0.46
N ILE A 352 4.05 -1.18 -0.39
CA ILE A 352 3.98 -2.63 -0.58
C ILE A 352 5.34 -3.26 -0.25
N PRO A 353 5.40 -4.22 0.70
CA PRO A 353 6.59 -5.00 0.94
C PRO A 353 6.66 -6.19 -0.02
N PHE A 354 7.76 -6.31 -0.77
CA PHE A 354 8.12 -7.48 -1.56
C PHE A 354 9.23 -8.25 -0.86
N VAL A 355 9.01 -9.55 -0.61
CA VAL A 355 10.04 -10.44 -0.10
C VAL A 355 10.73 -11.10 -1.28
N LEU A 356 12.04 -10.86 -1.41
CA LEU A 356 12.90 -11.40 -2.45
C LEU A 356 13.68 -12.58 -1.87
N SER A 357 13.27 -13.79 -2.25
CA SER A 357 13.95 -15.03 -1.91
C SER A 357 14.17 -15.84 -3.18
N ALA A 358 15.33 -16.48 -3.31
CA ALA A 358 15.51 -17.55 -4.28
C ALA A 358 14.48 -18.65 -3.95
N GLN A 359 13.58 -18.93 -4.89
CA GLN A 359 12.68 -20.09 -4.83
C GLN A 359 13.41 -21.32 -5.33
#